data_AF-A0A2Z4UIC8-F1
#
_entry.id   AF-A0A2Z4UIC8-F1
#
_cell.length_a   1.000
_cell.length_b   1.000
_cell.length_c   1.000
_cell.angle_alpha   90.00
_cell.angle_beta   90.00
_cell.angle_gamma   90.00
#
_symmetry.space_group_name_H-M   'P 1'
#
loop_
_entity.id
_entity.type
_entity.pdbx_description
1 polymer ?
#
loop_
_entity_poly.entity_id
_entity_poly.type
_entity_poly.pdbx_seq_one_letter_code
_entity_poly.pdbx_strand_id
1 'polypeptide(L)'
;MFSKILGDVPSDVESARADMIALVLRLSLGSVFVIGGWWKLSRALSPDHADALVSRYMAADGYINTFFQQYLFSGGIADFLTPLGFLILLSAFELVSGLALMAGFFVRALSFFYAFLMWSFVVALPVVTATGYPADTASHFSPALLVQIRDVGLSGMFLVLFHLGSGASSLDRRIFDRGWAQPQTDWDNYGLLLRLSVAVVFLVGGFFAGYGHIKSFVPMPVLLILVGLFLASGHLVRVAALSAFLIVAWYCFGKISFDATLWNNLNAIKRELAYLGATAVLVAVGGGKAFRPGTLLSAPHAALLGRKEAA
;
A
#
# COMPACT_ATOMS: atom_id res chain seq x y z
N MET A 1 -13.57 27.26 -2.20
CA MET A 1 -12.95 25.98 -1.81
C MET A 1 -13.93 24.80 -1.94
N PHE A 2 -15.16 24.91 -1.43
CA PHE A 2 -16.19 23.86 -1.54
C PHE A 2 -16.60 23.47 -2.98
N SER A 3 -16.68 24.41 -3.94
CA SER A 3 -17.04 24.06 -5.32
C SER A 3 -15.99 23.22 -6.05
N LYS A 4 -14.70 23.29 -5.65
CA LYS A 4 -13.65 22.41 -6.17
C LYS A 4 -13.69 21.02 -5.53
N ILE A 5 -14.13 20.89 -4.28
CA ILE A 5 -14.26 19.59 -3.59
C ILE A 5 -15.52 18.84 -4.07
N LEU A 6 -16.59 19.57 -4.43
CA LEU A 6 -17.81 19.01 -5.02
C LEU A 6 -17.84 19.03 -6.55
N GLY A 7 -16.79 19.58 -7.18
CA GLY A 7 -16.72 19.72 -8.63
C GLY A 7 -16.72 18.36 -9.34
N ASP A 8 -16.99 18.39 -10.64
CA ASP A 8 -17.17 17.17 -11.42
C ASP A 8 -15.95 16.24 -11.32
N VAL A 9 -16.22 14.94 -11.25
CA VAL A 9 -15.18 13.91 -11.16
C VAL A 9 -14.93 13.43 -12.58
N PRO A 10 -13.70 13.50 -13.11
CA PRO A 10 -13.44 13.09 -14.47
C PRO A 10 -13.55 11.56 -14.64
N SER A 11 -14.01 11.12 -15.81
CA SER A 11 -13.92 9.72 -16.26
C SER A 11 -12.52 9.36 -16.75
N ASP A 12 -11.80 10.35 -17.23
CA ASP A 12 -10.53 10.24 -17.90
C ASP A 12 -9.63 11.42 -17.54
N VAL A 13 -8.33 11.20 -17.55
CA VAL A 13 -7.34 12.24 -17.27
C VAL A 13 -6.35 12.36 -18.41
N GLU A 14 -6.07 13.61 -18.79
CA GLU A 14 -5.03 13.95 -19.76
C GLU A 14 -3.64 13.52 -19.25
N SER A 15 -2.73 13.26 -20.18
CA SER A 15 -1.36 12.81 -19.92
C SER A 15 -0.63 13.64 -18.84
N ALA A 16 -0.68 14.97 -18.91
CA ALA A 16 -0.03 15.84 -17.92
C ALA A 16 -0.57 15.64 -16.48
N ARG A 17 -1.87 15.37 -16.35
CA ARG A 17 -2.49 15.09 -15.05
C ARG A 17 -2.17 13.67 -14.58
N ALA A 18 -2.22 12.68 -15.48
CA ALA A 18 -1.80 11.31 -15.20
C ALA A 18 -0.34 11.27 -14.69
N ASP A 19 0.54 12.09 -15.27
CA ASP A 19 1.93 12.22 -14.89
C ASP A 19 2.14 12.76 -13.49
N MET A 20 1.35 13.76 -13.10
CA MET A 20 1.39 14.30 -11.75
C MET A 20 0.86 13.30 -10.72
N ILE A 21 -0.21 12.58 -11.06
CA ILE A 21 -0.74 11.51 -10.20
C ILE A 21 0.33 10.43 -10.00
N ALA A 22 0.93 9.96 -11.10
CA ALA A 22 1.99 8.96 -11.06
C ALA A 22 3.21 9.45 -10.25
N LEU A 23 3.61 10.73 -10.38
CA LEU A 23 4.68 11.30 -9.57
C LEU A 23 4.36 11.22 -8.06
N VAL A 24 3.16 11.65 -7.64
CA VAL A 24 2.76 11.62 -6.22
C VAL A 24 2.73 10.19 -5.69
N LEU A 25 2.12 9.26 -6.44
CA LEU A 25 2.08 7.85 -6.05
C LEU A 25 3.49 7.25 -5.97
N ARG A 26 4.34 7.53 -6.96
CA ARG A 26 5.71 7.02 -7.03
C ARG A 26 6.58 7.51 -5.87
N LEU A 27 6.52 8.80 -5.54
CA LEU A 27 7.28 9.35 -4.42
C LEU A 27 6.80 8.77 -3.09
N SER A 28 5.49 8.70 -2.89
CA SER A 28 4.91 8.21 -1.64
C SER A 28 5.12 6.71 -1.44
N LEU A 29 4.94 5.89 -2.48
CA LEU A 29 5.22 4.44 -2.47
C LEU A 29 6.73 4.16 -2.32
N GLY A 30 7.57 4.88 -3.08
CA GLY A 30 9.03 4.73 -2.98
C GLY A 30 9.57 5.06 -1.59
N SER A 31 9.00 6.08 -0.94
CA SER A 31 9.36 6.46 0.43
C SER A 31 9.17 5.31 1.43
N VAL A 32 8.14 4.46 1.25
CA VAL A 32 7.90 3.29 2.11
C VAL A 32 9.13 2.37 2.14
N PHE A 33 9.70 2.10 0.96
CA PHE A 33 10.82 1.18 0.81
C PHE A 33 12.17 1.82 1.11
N VAL A 34 12.36 3.10 0.82
CA VAL A 34 13.57 3.81 1.23
C VAL A 34 13.68 3.83 2.75
N ILE A 35 12.61 4.25 3.44
CA ILE A 35 12.59 4.30 4.90
C ILE A 35 12.70 2.88 5.49
N GLY A 36 11.89 1.95 4.99
CA GLY A 36 11.86 0.58 5.49
C GLY A 36 13.17 -0.18 5.25
N GLY A 37 13.69 -0.10 4.03
CA GLY A 37 14.94 -0.73 3.61
C GLY A 37 16.12 -0.18 4.38
N TRP A 38 16.26 1.14 4.50
CA TRP A 38 17.33 1.75 5.29
C TRP A 38 17.25 1.38 6.77
N TRP A 39 16.05 1.47 7.38
CA TRP A 39 15.85 1.15 8.79
C TRP A 39 16.22 -0.30 9.13
N LYS A 40 15.89 -1.24 8.23
CA LYS A 40 16.25 -2.66 8.39
C LYS A 40 17.72 -2.91 8.08
N LEU A 41 18.24 -2.39 6.97
CA LEU A 41 19.61 -2.62 6.52
C LEU A 41 20.63 -2.09 7.54
N SER A 42 20.44 -0.87 8.04
CA SER A 42 21.32 -0.27 9.06
C SER A 42 21.37 -1.09 10.35
N ARG A 43 20.27 -1.77 10.72
CA ARG A 43 20.23 -2.68 11.88
C ARG A 43 20.86 -4.03 11.58
N ALA A 44 20.62 -4.58 10.40
CA ALA A 44 21.18 -5.85 9.97
C ALA A 44 22.71 -5.78 9.84
N LEU A 45 23.26 -4.62 9.47
CA LEU A 45 24.70 -4.37 9.39
C LEU A 45 25.33 -3.95 10.73
N SER A 46 24.52 -3.67 11.75
CA SER A 46 25.02 -3.27 13.07
C SER A 46 25.23 -4.51 13.95
N PRO A 47 26.45 -4.76 14.47
CA PRO A 47 26.71 -5.89 15.35
C PRO A 47 25.79 -5.92 16.57
N ASP A 48 25.47 -4.75 17.13
CA ASP A 48 24.65 -4.62 18.34
C ASP A 48 23.16 -4.92 18.12
N HIS A 49 22.70 -4.97 16.86
CA HIS A 49 21.27 -5.07 16.53
C HIS A 49 20.90 -6.27 15.66
N ALA A 50 21.88 -6.87 14.96
CA ALA A 50 21.65 -7.93 13.99
C ALA A 50 20.90 -9.13 14.59
N ASP A 51 21.35 -9.63 15.74
CA ASP A 51 20.75 -10.79 16.41
C ASP A 51 19.32 -10.50 16.87
N ALA A 52 19.08 -9.31 17.41
CA ALA A 52 17.75 -8.89 17.84
C ALA A 52 16.79 -8.77 16.65
N LEU A 53 17.29 -8.31 15.49
CA LEU A 53 16.52 -8.22 14.25
C LEU A 53 16.16 -9.61 13.73
N VAL A 54 17.13 -10.52 13.63
CA VAL A 54 16.89 -11.91 13.18
C VAL A 54 15.90 -12.60 14.10
N SER A 55 16.12 -12.52 15.42
CA SER A 55 15.24 -13.13 16.43
C SER A 55 13.80 -12.66 16.28
N ARG A 56 13.59 -11.36 16.05
CA ARG A 56 12.25 -10.79 15.83
C ARG A 56 11.57 -11.30 14.57
N TYR A 57 12.30 -11.50 13.48
CA TYR A 57 11.72 -11.96 12.21
C TYR A 57 11.40 -13.47 12.22
N MET A 58 12.20 -14.24 12.96
CA MET A 58 12.11 -15.70 13.08
C MET A 58 11.22 -16.16 14.23
N ALA A 59 10.76 -15.25 15.10
CA ALA A 59 9.85 -15.55 16.20
C ALA A 59 8.52 -16.16 15.73
N ALA A 60 7.80 -16.81 16.63
CA ALA A 60 6.50 -17.45 16.33
C ALA A 60 5.44 -16.44 15.85
N ASP A 61 5.48 -15.20 16.35
CA ASP A 61 4.68 -14.04 15.92
C ASP A 61 5.46 -13.12 14.97
N GLY A 62 6.55 -13.63 14.40
CA GLY A 62 7.43 -12.93 13.49
C GLY A 62 6.82 -12.74 12.10
N TYR A 63 7.68 -12.36 11.15
CA TYR A 63 7.27 -12.09 9.76
C TYR A 63 7.64 -13.21 8.79
N ILE A 64 8.23 -14.31 9.29
CA ILE A 64 8.63 -15.47 8.50
C ILE A 64 8.04 -16.72 9.16
N ASN A 65 6.98 -17.27 8.58
CA ASN A 65 6.36 -18.51 9.06
C ASN A 65 7.25 -19.75 8.83
N THR A 66 6.88 -20.86 9.47
CA THR A 66 7.63 -22.13 9.40
C THR A 66 7.83 -22.63 7.97
N PHE A 67 6.86 -22.43 7.07
CA PHE A 67 7.00 -22.81 5.67
C PHE A 67 8.18 -22.08 5.01
N PHE A 68 8.26 -20.75 5.15
CA PHE A 68 9.37 -19.98 4.59
C PHE A 68 10.69 -20.25 5.31
N GLN A 69 10.67 -20.50 6.62
CA GLN A 69 11.88 -20.90 7.34
C GLN A 69 12.46 -22.20 6.79
N GLN A 70 11.62 -23.21 6.56
CA GLN A 70 12.04 -24.46 5.95
C GLN A 70 12.47 -24.24 4.50
N TYR A 71 11.68 -23.52 3.71
CA TYR A 71 11.98 -23.31 2.29
C TYR A 71 13.29 -22.52 2.05
N LEU A 72 13.54 -21.47 2.83
CA LEU A 72 14.70 -20.58 2.63
C LEU A 72 15.95 -21.05 3.38
N PHE A 73 15.78 -21.66 4.56
CA PHE A 73 16.87 -21.91 5.50
C PHE A 73 17.05 -23.39 5.84
N SER A 74 16.43 -24.30 5.07
CA SER A 74 16.76 -25.73 5.13
C SER A 74 17.13 -26.27 3.74
N GLY A 75 17.99 -27.29 3.69
CA GLY A 75 18.51 -27.85 2.43
C GLY A 75 19.57 -26.98 1.75
N GLY A 76 19.83 -27.23 0.46
CA GLY A 76 20.98 -26.63 -0.25
C GLY A 76 20.95 -25.10 -0.45
N ILE A 77 19.81 -24.43 -0.25
CA ILE A 77 19.74 -22.96 -0.25
C ILE A 77 20.33 -22.40 1.07
N ALA A 78 20.17 -23.13 2.17
CA ALA A 78 20.63 -22.72 3.51
C ALA A 78 22.15 -22.59 3.58
N ASP A 79 22.87 -23.37 2.77
CA ASP A 79 24.34 -23.31 2.66
C ASP A 79 24.83 -21.96 2.13
N PHE A 80 23.97 -21.20 1.43
CA PHE A 80 24.29 -19.92 0.82
C PHE A 80 23.55 -18.73 1.43
N LEU A 81 22.43 -18.97 2.13
CA LEU A 81 21.54 -17.91 2.60
C LEU A 81 21.16 -18.10 4.07
N THR A 82 21.90 -17.44 4.96
CA THR A 82 21.52 -17.37 6.37
C THR A 82 20.32 -16.43 6.57
N PRO A 83 19.57 -16.52 7.69
CA PRO A 83 18.51 -15.57 8.00
C PRO A 83 18.97 -14.10 7.98
N LEU A 84 20.16 -13.83 8.52
CA LEU A 84 20.75 -12.50 8.47
C LEU A 84 21.09 -12.08 7.04
N GLY A 85 21.71 -12.96 6.26
CA GLY A 85 22.03 -12.71 4.85
C GLY A 85 20.77 -12.41 4.02
N PHE A 86 19.68 -13.15 4.25
CA PHE A 86 18.39 -12.87 3.63
C PHE A 86 17.84 -11.49 4.02
N LEU A 87 17.88 -11.13 5.30
CA LEU A 87 17.41 -9.81 5.74
C LEU A 87 18.26 -8.67 5.17
N ILE A 88 19.57 -8.84 5.03
CA ILE A 88 20.45 -7.87 4.38
C ILE A 88 20.07 -7.72 2.91
N LEU A 89 19.97 -8.82 2.16
CA LEU A 89 19.63 -8.79 0.74
C LEU A 89 18.24 -8.19 0.48
N LEU A 90 17.24 -8.61 1.25
CA LEU A 90 15.88 -8.07 1.13
C LEU A 90 15.84 -6.57 1.44
N SER A 91 16.53 -6.14 2.50
CA SER A 91 16.54 -4.72 2.91
C SER A 91 17.32 -3.84 1.94
N ALA A 92 18.43 -4.35 1.39
CA ALA A 92 19.19 -3.67 0.35
C ALA A 92 18.36 -3.55 -0.94
N PHE A 93 17.68 -4.63 -1.35
CA PHE A 93 16.78 -4.62 -2.50
C PHE A 93 15.67 -3.58 -2.32
N GLU A 94 14.98 -3.57 -1.17
CA GLU A 94 13.94 -2.58 -0.86
C GLU A 94 14.48 -1.16 -0.94
N LEU A 95 15.65 -0.88 -0.34
CA LEU A 95 16.24 0.45 -0.36
C LEU A 95 16.57 0.90 -1.79
N VAL A 96 17.28 0.07 -2.55
CA VAL A 96 17.71 0.40 -3.93
C VAL A 96 16.51 0.58 -4.85
N SER A 97 15.55 -0.33 -4.81
CA SER A 97 14.35 -0.24 -5.63
C SER A 97 13.43 0.90 -5.18
N GLY A 98 13.40 1.25 -3.89
CA GLY A 98 12.71 2.44 -3.39
C GLY A 98 13.31 3.73 -3.94
N LEU A 99 14.65 3.84 -3.92
CA LEU A 99 15.38 4.98 -4.52
C LEU A 99 15.14 5.05 -6.03
N ALA A 100 15.24 3.92 -6.73
CA ALA A 100 14.94 3.83 -8.16
C ALA A 100 13.50 4.28 -8.45
N LEU A 101 12.54 3.82 -7.65
CA LEU A 101 11.15 4.22 -7.80
C LEU A 101 11.01 5.73 -7.62
N MET A 102 11.52 6.32 -6.54
CA MET A 102 11.45 7.78 -6.31
C MET A 102 12.09 8.59 -7.44
N ALA A 103 13.26 8.16 -7.94
CA ALA A 103 13.94 8.78 -9.07
C ALA A 103 13.20 8.62 -10.41
N GLY A 104 12.25 7.68 -10.49
CA GLY A 104 11.51 7.41 -11.71
C GLY A 104 12.27 6.50 -12.67
N PHE A 105 12.99 5.52 -12.13
CA PHE A 105 13.78 4.54 -12.86
C PHE A 105 13.12 3.15 -12.77
N PHE A 106 12.85 2.54 -13.92
CA PHE A 106 12.10 1.29 -14.09
C PHE A 106 10.75 1.26 -13.37
N VAL A 107 10.01 2.39 -13.38
CA VAL A 107 8.81 2.57 -12.56
C VAL A 107 7.76 1.50 -12.84
N ARG A 108 7.48 1.21 -14.12
CA ARG A 108 6.49 0.20 -14.49
C ARG A 108 6.91 -1.19 -14.01
N ALA A 109 8.15 -1.60 -14.29
CA ALA A 109 8.64 -2.92 -13.88
C ALA A 109 8.64 -3.09 -12.35
N LEU A 110 9.13 -2.09 -11.62
CA LEU A 110 9.14 -2.11 -10.16
C LEU A 110 7.72 -2.09 -9.58
N SER A 111 6.81 -1.29 -10.14
CA SER A 111 5.42 -1.24 -9.68
C SER A 111 4.72 -2.56 -9.92
N PHE A 112 4.92 -3.19 -11.07
CA PHE A 112 4.39 -4.53 -11.34
C PHE A 112 4.93 -5.54 -10.33
N PHE A 113 6.25 -5.60 -10.16
CA PHE A 113 6.88 -6.49 -9.19
C PHE A 113 6.33 -6.29 -7.77
N TYR A 114 6.25 -5.04 -7.30
CA TYR A 114 5.77 -4.72 -5.97
C TYR A 114 4.28 -4.98 -5.77
N ALA A 115 3.46 -4.81 -6.81
CA ALA A 115 2.04 -5.18 -6.76
C ALA A 115 1.87 -6.64 -6.32
N PHE A 116 2.67 -7.56 -6.85
CA PHE A 116 2.63 -8.97 -6.44
C PHE A 116 3.42 -9.24 -5.17
N LEU A 117 4.54 -8.57 -4.96
CA LEU A 117 5.37 -8.77 -3.78
C LEU A 117 4.60 -8.47 -2.49
N MET A 118 3.70 -7.49 -2.47
CA MET A 118 2.89 -7.21 -1.26
C MET A 118 2.06 -8.43 -0.80
N TRP A 119 1.67 -9.32 -1.71
CA TRP A 119 0.96 -10.55 -1.37
C TRP A 119 1.84 -11.59 -0.70
N SER A 120 3.16 -11.58 -0.95
CA SER A 120 4.06 -12.51 -0.28
C SER A 120 4.08 -12.28 1.23
N PHE A 121 3.90 -11.04 1.70
CA PHE A 121 3.79 -10.72 3.13
C PHE A 121 2.50 -11.26 3.77
N VAL A 122 1.43 -11.41 2.99
CA VAL A 122 0.20 -12.08 3.44
C VAL A 122 0.46 -13.57 3.63
N VAL A 123 1.14 -14.20 2.66
CA VAL A 123 1.46 -15.64 2.70
C VAL A 123 2.49 -15.96 3.78
N ALA A 124 3.44 -15.06 4.02
CA ALA A 124 4.53 -15.26 4.98
C ALA A 124 4.13 -15.07 6.44
N LEU A 125 3.01 -14.40 6.71
CA LEU A 125 2.58 -14.09 8.06
C LEU A 125 2.09 -15.37 8.78
N PRO A 126 2.67 -15.74 9.93
CA PRO A 126 2.21 -16.87 10.72
C PRO A 126 0.87 -16.53 11.38
N VAL A 127 -0.19 -17.23 10.96
CA VAL A 127 -1.52 -17.11 11.55
C VAL A 127 -2.06 -18.49 11.92
N VAL A 128 -2.74 -18.57 13.07
CA VAL A 128 -3.42 -19.78 13.52
C VAL A 128 -4.89 -19.43 13.70
N THR A 129 -5.72 -19.89 12.76
CA THR A 129 -7.17 -19.59 12.73
C THR A 129 -8.04 -20.79 13.10
N ALA A 130 -7.43 -21.93 13.43
CA ALA A 130 -8.12 -23.17 13.77
C ALA A 130 -8.46 -23.25 15.26
N THR A 131 -9.65 -23.77 15.57
CA THR A 131 -10.11 -24.02 16.94
C THR A 131 -9.31 -25.15 17.59
N GLY A 132 -8.92 -25.00 18.86
CA GLY A 132 -8.22 -26.02 19.64
C GLY A 132 -6.70 -25.84 19.74
N TYR A 133 -6.14 -24.82 19.09
CA TYR A 133 -4.77 -24.39 19.37
C TYR A 133 -4.73 -23.56 20.66
N PRO A 134 -3.72 -23.74 21.52
CA PRO A 134 -3.60 -22.99 22.78
C PRO A 134 -3.50 -21.48 22.50
N ALA A 135 -4.36 -20.67 23.15
CA ALA A 135 -4.42 -19.20 22.97
C ALA A 135 -3.11 -18.48 23.39
N ASP A 136 -2.26 -19.20 24.11
CA ASP A 136 -0.92 -18.88 24.60
C ASP A 136 0.19 -19.14 23.57
N THR A 137 -0.11 -19.77 22.43
CA THR A 137 0.84 -19.76 21.31
C THR A 137 0.90 -18.35 20.72
N ALA A 138 2.09 -17.73 20.76
CA ALA A 138 2.39 -16.41 20.22
C ALA A 138 2.27 -16.39 18.68
N SER A 139 1.06 -16.57 18.17
CA SER A 139 0.73 -16.54 16.75
C SER A 139 -0.47 -15.62 16.55
N HIS A 140 -0.61 -15.05 15.36
CA HIS A 140 -1.74 -14.18 15.10
C HIS A 140 -3.03 -15.01 14.96
N PHE A 141 -3.99 -14.81 15.86
CA PHE A 141 -5.32 -15.44 15.78
C PHE A 141 -6.27 -14.76 14.78
N SER A 142 -5.82 -13.66 14.16
CA SER A 142 -6.55 -12.95 13.11
C SER A 142 -6.12 -13.44 11.72
N PRO A 143 -7.03 -13.55 10.73
CA PRO A 143 -6.68 -13.93 9.37
C PRO A 143 -5.59 -13.03 8.77
N ALA A 144 -4.60 -13.65 8.11
CA ALA A 144 -3.40 -12.95 7.62
C ALA A 144 -3.71 -11.76 6.70
N LEU A 145 -4.72 -11.94 5.84
CA LEU A 145 -5.19 -10.90 4.92
C LEU A 145 -5.67 -9.64 5.66
N LEU A 146 -6.33 -9.80 6.81
CA LEU A 146 -6.84 -8.67 7.60
C LEU A 146 -5.71 -7.98 8.36
N VAL A 147 -4.74 -8.75 8.87
CA VAL A 147 -3.54 -8.18 9.53
C VAL A 147 -2.69 -7.38 8.52
N GLN A 148 -2.55 -7.90 7.29
CA GLN A 148 -1.76 -7.29 6.22
C GLN A 148 -2.59 -6.45 5.25
N ILE A 149 -3.79 -6.00 5.65
CA ILE A 149 -4.68 -5.27 4.73
C ILE A 149 -4.05 -3.99 4.17
N ARG A 150 -3.13 -3.37 4.93
CA ARG A 150 -2.37 -2.21 4.45
C ARG A 150 -1.44 -2.59 3.30
N ASP A 151 -0.82 -3.75 3.31
CA ASP A 151 0.07 -4.19 2.22
C ASP A 151 -0.77 -4.59 0.99
N VAL A 152 -1.97 -5.16 1.18
CA VAL A 152 -2.96 -5.37 0.10
C VAL A 152 -3.40 -4.05 -0.54
N GLY A 153 -3.65 -3.00 0.26
CA GLY A 153 -3.94 -1.67 -0.29
C GLY A 153 -2.76 -1.09 -1.07
N LEU A 154 -1.52 -1.27 -0.60
CA LEU A 154 -0.33 -0.85 -1.36
C LEU A 154 -0.23 -1.59 -2.71
N SER A 155 -0.57 -2.88 -2.76
CA SER A 155 -0.61 -3.65 -4.01
C SER A 155 -1.46 -2.98 -5.09
N GLY A 156 -2.68 -2.56 -4.74
CA GLY A 156 -3.57 -1.86 -5.66
C GLY A 156 -3.02 -0.49 -6.09
N MET A 157 -2.36 0.24 -5.20
CA MET A 157 -1.69 1.50 -5.54
C MET A 157 -0.54 1.29 -6.53
N PHE A 158 0.24 0.21 -6.38
CA PHE A 158 1.28 -0.16 -7.35
C PHE A 158 0.70 -0.53 -8.71
N LEU A 159 -0.43 -1.23 -8.75
CA LEU A 159 -1.12 -1.52 -10.02
C LEU A 159 -1.59 -0.24 -10.71
N VAL A 160 -2.11 0.74 -9.95
CA VAL A 160 -2.45 2.06 -10.50
C VAL A 160 -1.21 2.73 -11.08
N LEU A 161 -0.11 2.81 -10.32
CA LEU A 161 1.14 3.40 -10.79
C LEU A 161 1.70 2.70 -12.04
N PHE A 162 1.65 1.36 -12.07
CA PHE A 162 2.06 0.56 -13.22
C PHE A 162 1.34 0.98 -14.51
N HIS A 163 0.03 1.26 -14.45
CA HIS A 163 -0.75 1.66 -15.62
C HIS A 163 -0.55 3.12 -16.01
N LEU A 164 -0.54 4.03 -15.03
CA LEU A 164 -0.37 5.48 -15.26
C LEU A 164 0.97 5.80 -15.94
N GLY A 165 2.02 5.05 -15.61
CA GLY A 165 3.36 5.24 -16.17
C GLY A 165 4.34 5.85 -15.18
N SER A 166 5.49 6.32 -15.69
CA SER A 166 6.61 6.66 -14.82
C SER A 166 6.43 7.99 -14.08
N GLY A 167 5.47 8.83 -14.48
CA GLY A 167 5.18 10.12 -13.88
C GLY A 167 6.14 11.23 -14.29
N ALA A 168 5.80 12.47 -13.91
CA ALA A 168 6.59 13.64 -14.25
C ALA A 168 8.04 13.54 -13.75
N SER A 169 8.97 14.13 -14.51
CA SER A 169 10.41 14.18 -14.18
C SER A 169 11.06 12.81 -13.92
N SER A 170 10.57 11.74 -14.55
CA SER A 170 11.16 10.40 -14.41
C SER A 170 12.49 10.26 -15.16
N LEU A 171 13.42 9.49 -14.59
CA LEU A 171 14.62 9.04 -15.30
C LEU A 171 14.29 8.15 -16.50
N ASP A 172 13.21 7.36 -16.44
CA ASP A 172 12.75 6.53 -17.56
C ASP A 172 12.56 7.35 -18.84
N ARG A 173 12.02 8.56 -18.72
CA ARG A 173 11.85 9.47 -19.87
C ARG A 173 13.17 10.06 -20.30
N ARG A 174 13.95 10.56 -19.35
CA ARG A 174 15.21 11.25 -19.63
C ARG A 174 16.26 10.34 -20.26
N ILE A 175 16.30 9.08 -19.86
CA ILE A 175 17.34 8.12 -20.27
C ILE A 175 16.85 7.23 -21.42
N PHE A 176 15.61 6.77 -21.39
CA PHE A 176 15.12 5.76 -22.34
C PHE A 176 14.04 6.26 -23.31
N ASP A 177 13.59 7.51 -23.18
CA ASP A 177 12.40 8.03 -23.87
C ASP A 177 11.17 7.11 -23.73
N ARG A 178 11.03 6.53 -22.54
CA ARG A 178 9.94 5.61 -22.18
C ARG A 178 9.24 6.06 -20.91
N GLY A 179 8.07 5.48 -20.64
CA GLY A 179 7.33 5.75 -19.40
C GLY A 179 6.44 6.99 -19.45
N TRP A 180 6.12 7.47 -20.65
CA TRP A 180 5.05 8.44 -20.88
C TRP A 180 3.69 7.90 -20.42
N ALA A 181 2.84 8.78 -19.88
CA ALA A 181 1.43 8.46 -19.70
C ALA A 181 0.73 8.43 -21.05
N GLN A 182 -0.31 7.61 -21.17
CA GLN A 182 -1.17 7.61 -22.35
C GLN A 182 -1.78 9.01 -22.55
N PRO A 183 -2.05 9.44 -23.80
CA PRO A 183 -2.66 10.75 -24.07
C PRO A 183 -3.93 10.99 -23.25
N GLN A 184 -4.75 9.94 -23.13
CA GLN A 184 -5.96 9.90 -22.34
C GLN A 184 -5.95 8.61 -21.51
N THR A 185 -6.05 8.75 -20.20
CA THR A 185 -5.99 7.65 -19.24
C THR A 185 -7.37 7.42 -18.63
N ASP A 186 -7.84 6.18 -18.65
CA ASP A 186 -9.10 5.75 -18.04
C ASP A 186 -9.07 5.88 -16.51
N TRP A 187 -9.49 7.03 -16.01
CA TRP A 187 -9.51 7.33 -14.57
C TRP A 187 -10.70 6.68 -13.87
N ASP A 188 -11.72 6.26 -14.59
CA ASP A 188 -12.86 5.54 -14.05
C ASP A 188 -12.40 4.22 -13.43
N ASN A 189 -11.57 3.46 -14.15
CA ASN A 189 -11.04 2.19 -13.64
C ASN A 189 -9.87 2.39 -12.65
N TYR A 190 -8.91 3.26 -12.94
CA TYR A 190 -7.77 3.45 -12.04
C TYR A 190 -8.13 4.22 -10.77
N GLY A 191 -9.05 5.18 -10.86
CA GLY A 191 -9.62 5.88 -9.71
C GLY A 191 -10.45 4.96 -8.82
N LEU A 192 -11.20 4.02 -9.41
CA LEU A 192 -11.88 2.94 -8.68
C LEU A 192 -10.88 2.06 -7.92
N LEU A 193 -9.83 1.58 -8.58
CA LEU A 193 -8.83 0.75 -7.93
C LEU A 193 -8.13 1.52 -6.79
N LEU A 194 -7.78 2.78 -7.01
CA LEU A 194 -7.14 3.61 -5.99
C LEU A 194 -8.06 3.85 -4.78
N ARG A 195 -9.34 4.18 -5.00
CA ARG A 195 -10.28 4.39 -3.88
C ARG A 195 -10.59 3.10 -3.13
N LEU A 196 -10.69 1.96 -3.80
CA LEU A 196 -10.86 0.66 -3.13
C LEU A 196 -9.61 0.26 -2.33
N SER A 197 -8.42 0.53 -2.86
CA SER A 197 -7.14 0.30 -2.18
C SER A 197 -7.02 1.07 -0.87
N VAL A 198 -7.56 2.29 -0.82
CA VAL A 198 -7.66 3.06 0.43
C VAL A 198 -8.83 2.58 1.30
N ALA A 199 -10.02 2.41 0.70
CA ALA A 199 -11.26 2.07 1.41
C ALA A 199 -11.13 0.79 2.24
N VAL A 200 -10.52 -0.24 1.67
CA VAL A 200 -10.42 -1.56 2.32
C VAL A 200 -9.70 -1.50 3.67
N VAL A 201 -8.69 -0.63 3.80
CA VAL A 201 -7.97 -0.45 5.07
C VAL A 201 -8.84 0.19 6.14
N PHE A 202 -9.67 1.16 5.75
CA PHE A 202 -10.62 1.81 6.66
C PHE A 202 -11.74 0.86 7.05
N LEU A 203 -12.30 0.11 6.09
CA LEU A 203 -13.33 -0.88 6.35
C LEU A 203 -12.83 -1.98 7.28
N VAL A 204 -11.65 -2.54 7.04
CA VAL A 204 -11.08 -3.60 7.90
C VAL A 204 -10.73 -3.04 9.28
N GLY A 205 -10.09 -1.88 9.36
CA GLY A 205 -9.77 -1.25 10.65
C GLY A 205 -11.02 -0.87 11.49
N GLY A 206 -12.15 -0.63 10.83
CA GLY A 206 -13.42 -0.34 11.49
C GLY A 206 -14.22 -1.60 11.87
N PHE A 207 -14.50 -2.49 10.90
CA PHE A 207 -15.29 -3.71 11.17
C PHE A 207 -14.61 -4.68 12.13
N PHE A 208 -13.27 -4.73 12.13
CA PHE A 208 -12.49 -5.61 12.99
C PHE A 208 -11.75 -4.86 14.10
N ALA A 209 -12.28 -3.71 14.52
CA ALA A 209 -11.72 -2.97 15.64
C ALA A 209 -11.69 -3.80 16.92
N GLY A 210 -10.56 -3.80 17.63
CA GLY A 210 -10.36 -4.57 18.86
C GLY A 210 -9.82 -6.00 18.64
N TYR A 211 -9.76 -6.50 17.41
CA TYR A 211 -9.12 -7.77 17.11
C TYR A 211 -7.59 -7.65 17.17
N GLY A 212 -6.94 -8.70 17.69
CA GLY A 212 -5.49 -8.75 17.85
C GLY A 212 -4.76 -8.52 16.53
N HIS A 213 -3.73 -7.66 16.56
CA HIS A 213 -2.83 -7.34 15.45
C HIS A 213 -3.45 -6.70 14.19
N ILE A 214 -4.77 -6.52 14.11
CA ILE A 214 -5.41 -5.73 13.05
C ILE A 214 -5.23 -4.25 13.38
N LYS A 215 -4.44 -3.55 12.57
CA LYS A 215 -4.09 -2.15 12.83
C LYS A 215 -5.20 -1.19 12.40
N SER A 216 -5.84 -0.55 13.36
CA SER A 216 -6.69 0.62 13.14
C SER A 216 -5.89 1.94 13.16
N PHE A 217 -6.41 2.99 12.53
CA PHE A 217 -5.82 4.34 12.59
C PHE A 217 -6.32 5.14 13.79
N VAL A 218 -7.60 5.03 14.16
CA VAL A 218 -8.20 5.74 15.30
C VAL A 218 -9.20 4.83 16.01
N PRO A 219 -9.44 5.01 17.31
CA PRO A 219 -10.39 4.20 18.08
C PRO A 219 -11.85 4.64 17.83
N MET A 220 -12.23 4.88 16.57
CA MET A 220 -13.58 5.27 16.17
C MET A 220 -14.07 4.37 15.02
N PRO A 221 -14.51 3.13 15.33
CA PRO A 221 -14.81 2.12 14.32
C PRO A 221 -15.86 2.56 13.30
N VAL A 222 -16.93 3.21 13.78
CA VAL A 222 -18.02 3.72 12.94
C VAL A 222 -17.52 4.78 11.95
N LEU A 223 -16.65 5.70 12.40
CA LEU A 223 -16.07 6.72 11.53
C LEU A 223 -15.24 6.06 10.40
N LEU A 224 -14.42 5.06 10.73
CA LEU A 224 -13.62 4.34 9.76
C LEU A 224 -14.49 3.60 8.74
N ILE A 225 -15.56 2.93 9.19
CA ILE A 225 -16.53 2.26 8.32
C ILE A 225 -17.16 3.26 7.36
N LEU A 226 -17.66 4.39 7.87
CA LEU A 226 -18.30 5.41 7.02
C LEU A 226 -17.34 5.95 5.96
N VAL A 227 -16.12 6.32 6.35
CA VAL A 227 -15.09 6.79 5.40
C VAL A 227 -14.81 5.73 4.34
N GLY A 228 -14.63 4.47 4.75
CA GLY A 228 -14.43 3.34 3.84
C GLY A 228 -15.59 3.13 2.87
N LEU A 229 -16.84 3.20 3.34
CA LEU A 229 -18.03 3.03 2.51
C LEU A 229 -18.21 4.18 1.51
N PHE A 230 -17.96 5.43 1.89
CA PHE A 230 -18.01 6.55 0.95
C PHE A 230 -16.92 6.45 -0.12
N LEU A 231 -15.70 6.06 0.25
CA LEU A 231 -14.64 5.79 -0.72
C LEU A 231 -15.01 4.63 -1.65
N ALA A 232 -15.52 3.51 -1.12
CA ALA A 232 -15.88 2.32 -1.89
C ALA A 232 -17.13 2.50 -2.77
N SER A 233 -18.09 3.33 -2.38
CA SER A 233 -19.28 3.65 -3.17
C SER A 233 -19.05 4.73 -4.22
N GLY A 234 -17.96 5.48 -4.13
CA GLY A 234 -17.63 6.53 -5.09
C GLY A 234 -18.46 7.80 -4.89
N HIS A 235 -19.18 7.89 -3.77
CA HIS A 235 -19.97 9.05 -3.38
C HIS A 235 -19.13 9.98 -2.51
N LEU A 236 -19.17 11.28 -2.81
CA LEU A 236 -18.41 12.30 -2.07
C LEU A 236 -16.92 11.93 -1.89
N VAL A 237 -16.31 11.29 -2.89
CA VAL A 237 -14.94 10.73 -2.78
C VAL A 237 -13.93 11.75 -2.29
N ARG A 238 -13.99 13.01 -2.77
CA ARG A 238 -13.05 14.05 -2.34
C ARG A 238 -13.19 14.38 -0.84
N VAL A 239 -14.41 14.36 -0.31
CA VAL A 239 -14.68 14.58 1.12
C VAL A 239 -14.20 13.37 1.93
N ALA A 240 -14.57 12.15 1.52
CA ALA A 240 -14.15 10.93 2.19
C ALA A 240 -12.63 10.75 2.16
N ALA A 241 -11.98 11.09 1.04
CA ALA A 241 -10.52 11.09 0.89
C ALA A 241 -9.85 12.16 1.76
N LEU A 242 -10.45 13.34 1.91
CA LEU A 242 -9.95 14.35 2.83
C LEU A 242 -10.06 13.88 4.28
N SER A 243 -11.18 13.28 4.68
CA SER A 243 -11.32 12.66 5.99
C SER A 243 -10.29 11.56 6.22
N ALA A 244 -10.08 10.69 5.22
CA ALA A 244 -9.06 9.65 5.27
C ALA A 244 -7.65 10.23 5.42
N PHE A 245 -7.32 11.27 4.64
CA PHE A 245 -6.04 11.98 4.74
C PHE A 245 -5.80 12.52 6.15
N LEU A 246 -6.80 13.21 6.73
CA LEU A 246 -6.70 13.78 8.06
C LEU A 246 -6.57 12.72 9.15
N ILE A 247 -7.31 11.61 9.04
CA ILE A 247 -7.21 10.48 9.97
C ILE A 247 -5.80 9.85 9.93
N VAL A 248 -5.26 9.62 8.73
CA VAL A 248 -3.92 9.05 8.57
C VAL A 248 -2.86 10.04 9.06
N ALA A 249 -2.99 11.33 8.73
CA ALA A 249 -2.06 12.36 9.20
C ALA A 249 -2.07 12.48 10.73
N TRP A 250 -3.25 12.43 11.36
CA TRP A 250 -3.39 12.40 12.81
C TRP A 250 -2.73 11.17 13.43
N TYR A 251 -2.96 9.99 12.85
CA TYR A 251 -2.30 8.76 13.28
C TYR A 251 -0.76 8.86 13.18
N CYS A 252 -0.24 9.44 12.09
CA CYS A 252 1.19 9.67 11.94
C CYS A 252 1.74 10.58 13.04
N PHE A 253 1.06 11.68 13.34
CA PHE A 253 1.46 12.61 14.40
C PHE A 253 1.52 11.91 15.76
N GLY A 254 0.50 11.10 16.09
CA GLY A 254 0.46 10.33 17.33
C GLY A 254 1.51 9.21 17.43
N LYS A 255 2.25 8.90 16.36
CA LYS A 255 3.34 7.92 16.35
C LYS A 255 4.72 8.53 16.51
N ILE A 256 4.85 9.85 16.45
CA ILE A 256 6.13 10.54 16.61
C ILE A 256 6.49 10.54 18.11
N SER A 257 7.68 10.04 18.44
CA SER A 257 8.28 10.11 19.78
C SER A 257 9.56 10.93 19.74
N PHE A 258 9.73 11.84 20.70
CA PHE A 258 10.94 12.64 20.85
C PHE A 258 12.13 11.85 21.41
N ASP A 259 11.85 10.69 22.02
CA ASP A 259 12.88 9.78 22.55
C ASP A 259 13.40 8.82 21.48
N ALA A 260 12.71 8.73 20.34
CA ALA A 260 13.07 7.87 19.23
C ALA A 260 13.91 8.62 18.18
N THR A 261 14.86 7.92 17.56
CA THR A 261 15.62 8.46 16.43
C THR A 261 14.70 8.77 15.24
N LEU A 262 15.15 9.68 14.36
CA LEU A 262 14.42 10.05 13.14
C LEU A 262 13.97 8.81 12.33
N TRP A 263 14.87 7.86 12.11
CA TRP A 263 14.56 6.65 11.33
C TRP A 263 13.57 5.72 12.04
N ASN A 264 13.56 5.67 13.37
CA ASN A 264 12.56 4.92 14.11
C ASN A 264 11.16 5.54 13.95
N ASN A 265 11.08 6.87 14.07
CA ASN A 265 9.84 7.61 13.83
C ASN A 265 9.34 7.42 12.39
N LEU A 266 10.21 7.60 11.40
CA LEU A 266 9.86 7.39 9.99
C LEU A 266 9.40 5.95 9.72
N ASN A 267 10.11 4.95 10.25
CA ASN A 267 9.73 3.55 10.07
C ASN A 267 8.38 3.19 10.72
N ALA A 268 7.98 3.90 11.79
CA ALA A 268 6.68 3.71 12.44
C ALA A 268 5.49 4.18 11.58
N ILE A 269 5.73 5.11 10.64
CA ILE A 269 4.70 5.72 9.77
C ILE A 269 4.96 5.52 8.27
N LYS A 270 5.93 4.69 7.90
CA LYS A 270 6.40 4.61 6.51
C LYS A 270 5.31 4.21 5.53
N ARG A 271 4.42 3.28 5.90
CA ARG A 271 3.34 2.78 5.02
C ARG A 271 2.31 3.88 4.81
N GLU A 272 2.09 4.67 5.83
CA GLU A 272 1.10 5.73 5.93
C GLU A 272 1.42 6.87 4.97
N LEU A 273 2.70 7.08 4.61
CA LEU A 273 3.09 8.03 3.57
C LEU A 273 2.45 7.71 2.21
N ALA A 274 2.38 6.42 1.83
CA ALA A 274 1.69 5.99 0.61
C ALA A 274 0.18 6.25 0.67
N TYR A 275 -0.44 6.02 1.83
CA TYR A 275 -1.87 6.33 2.04
C TYR A 275 -2.15 7.83 2.00
N LEU A 276 -1.25 8.66 2.54
CA LEU A 276 -1.33 10.13 2.43
C LEU A 276 -1.20 10.57 0.96
N GLY A 277 -0.28 9.98 0.20
CA GLY A 277 -0.16 10.24 -1.24
C GLY A 277 -1.41 9.85 -2.02
N ALA A 278 -1.93 8.63 -1.80
CA ALA A 278 -3.13 8.13 -2.46
C ALA A 278 -4.38 8.97 -2.12
N THR A 279 -4.58 9.32 -0.85
CA THR A 279 -5.69 10.16 -0.42
C THR A 279 -5.56 11.58 -0.95
N ALA A 280 -4.35 12.17 -1.01
CA ALA A 280 -4.13 13.47 -1.63
C ALA A 280 -4.50 13.47 -3.13
N VAL A 281 -4.16 12.41 -3.86
CA VAL A 281 -4.59 12.21 -5.26
C VAL A 281 -6.12 12.17 -5.35
N LEU A 282 -6.78 11.38 -4.49
CA LEU A 282 -8.24 11.27 -4.50
C LEU A 282 -8.95 12.57 -4.10
N VAL A 283 -8.35 13.39 -3.22
CA VAL A 283 -8.84 14.75 -2.91
C VAL A 283 -8.71 15.65 -4.13
N ALA A 284 -7.58 15.62 -4.82
CA ALA A 284 -7.31 16.51 -5.96
C ALA A 284 -8.12 16.16 -7.21
N VAL A 285 -8.26 14.86 -7.52
CA VAL A 285 -8.81 14.39 -8.80
C VAL A 285 -10.20 13.75 -8.62
N GLY A 286 -10.48 13.15 -7.47
CA GLY A 286 -11.62 12.25 -7.26
C GLY A 286 -11.26 10.81 -7.60
N GLY A 287 -12.24 9.89 -7.51
CA GLY A 287 -12.00 8.44 -7.68
C GLY A 287 -12.79 7.80 -8.83
N GLY A 288 -13.04 8.55 -9.91
CA GLY A 288 -13.84 8.09 -11.04
C GLY A 288 -15.34 7.95 -10.74
N LYS A 289 -16.09 7.56 -11.78
CA LYS A 289 -17.54 7.32 -11.81
C LYS A 289 -17.90 5.83 -11.91
N ALA A 290 -16.94 4.96 -12.20
CA ALA A 290 -17.16 3.52 -12.30
C ALA A 290 -17.75 2.93 -11.00
N PHE A 291 -18.72 2.02 -11.12
CA PHE A 291 -19.36 1.28 -10.01
C PHE A 291 -19.94 2.17 -8.89
N ARG A 292 -20.42 3.37 -9.21
CA ARG A 292 -21.26 4.13 -8.26
C ARG A 292 -22.64 3.45 -8.15
N PRO A 293 -23.25 3.40 -6.95
CA PRO A 293 -24.61 2.87 -6.76
C PRO A 293 -25.63 3.37 -7.78
N GLY A 294 -25.64 4.67 -8.09
CA GLY A 294 -26.56 5.23 -9.10
C GLY A 294 -26.40 4.60 -10.48
N THR A 295 -25.17 4.42 -10.97
CA THR A 295 -24.89 3.77 -12.26
C THR A 295 -25.17 2.27 -12.25
N LEU A 296 -24.89 1.59 -11.14
CA LEU A 296 -25.22 0.18 -10.95
C LEU A 296 -26.74 -0.07 -10.97
N LEU A 297 -27.51 0.83 -10.38
CA LEU A 297 -28.98 0.73 -10.35
C LEU A 297 -29.60 1.12 -11.69
N SER A 298 -29.08 2.15 -12.37
CA SER A 298 -29.66 2.62 -13.63
C SER A 298 -29.29 1.78 -14.85
N ALA A 299 -28.09 1.17 -14.85
CA ALA A 299 -27.56 0.44 -16.01
C ALA A 299 -26.63 -0.73 -15.56
N PRO A 300 -27.15 -1.74 -14.84
CA PRO A 300 -26.34 -2.79 -14.24
C PRO A 300 -25.52 -3.58 -15.25
N HIS A 301 -26.11 -3.93 -16.40
CA HIS A 301 -25.41 -4.68 -17.44
C HIS A 301 -24.21 -3.91 -18.00
N ALA A 302 -24.38 -2.61 -18.27
CA ALA A 302 -23.29 -1.78 -18.79
C ALA A 302 -22.19 -1.54 -17.73
N ALA A 303 -22.58 -1.42 -16.46
CA ALA A 303 -21.66 -1.24 -15.36
C ALA A 303 -20.83 -2.49 -15.05
N LEU A 304 -21.45 -3.69 -15.11
CA LEU A 304 -20.81 -4.96 -14.76
C LEU A 304 -20.07 -5.62 -15.94
N LEU A 305 -20.63 -5.54 -17.14
CA LEU A 305 -20.13 -6.28 -18.32
C LEU A 305 -19.50 -5.36 -19.38
N GLY A 306 -19.44 -4.06 -19.11
CA GLY A 306 -19.00 -3.07 -20.08
C GLY A 306 -20.09 -2.70 -21.09
N ARG A 307 -19.78 -1.69 -21.92
CA ARG A 307 -20.69 -1.26 -22.99
C ARG A 307 -20.52 -2.18 -24.20
N LYS A 308 -21.62 -2.42 -24.93
CA LYS A 308 -21.50 -2.99 -26.28
C LYS A 308 -20.68 -2.01 -27.12
N GLU A 309 -19.65 -2.52 -27.81
CA GLU A 309 -19.04 -1.76 -28.91
C GLU A 309 -20.15 -1.43 -29.91
N ALA A 310 -20.26 -0.15 -30.26
CA ALA A 310 -21.11 0.25 -31.37
C ALA A 310 -20.49 -0.37 -32.63
N ALA A 311 -21.25 -1.26 -33.28
CA ALA A 311 -20.88 -1.83 -34.57
C ALA A 311 -20.78 -0.77 -35.66
#